data_AF-A0A962I8I2-F1
#
_entry.id   AF-A0A962I8I2-F1
#
_cell.length_a   1.000
_cell.length_b   1.000
_cell.length_c   1.000
_cell.angle_alpha   90.00
_cell.angle_beta   90.00
_cell.angle_gamma   90.00
#
_symmetry.space_group_name_H-M   'P 1'
#
loop_
_entity.id
_entity.type
_entity.pdbx_description
1 polymer ?
#
loop_
_entity_poly.entity_id
_entity_poly.type
_entity_poly.pdbx_seq_one_letter_code
_entity_poly.pdbx_strand_id
1 'polypeptide(L)' 'KGEHNRLFRMHLGVHRLLLHARSLQLQHPQSDTPLHLQADLDQDWTRVLALFELDPAVLGRTKG' A
#
# COMPACT_ATOMS: atom_id res chain seq x y z
N LYS A 1 14.61 -7.35 -16.68
CA LYS A 1 13.54 -7.23 -15.65
C LYS A 1 13.86 -6.00 -14.79
N GLY A 2 13.13 -4.89 -14.93
CA GLY A 2 13.48 -3.59 -14.32
C GLY A 2 12.91 -2.40 -15.09
N GLU A 3 12.41 -2.66 -16.29
CA GLU A 3 11.72 -1.69 -17.15
C GLU A 3 10.52 -1.04 -16.48
N HIS A 4 9.68 -1.82 -15.78
CA HIS A 4 8.58 -1.26 -14.98
C HIS A 4 9.08 -0.26 -13.93
N ASN A 5 10.08 -0.63 -13.12
CA ASN A 5 10.65 0.29 -12.14
C ASN A 5 11.26 1.53 -12.78
N ARG A 6 11.84 1.42 -13.99
CA ARG A 6 12.33 2.57 -14.74
C ARG A 6 11.17 3.46 -15.22
N LEU A 7 10.08 2.90 -15.72
CA LEU A 7 8.88 3.65 -16.12
C LEU A 7 8.26 4.39 -14.93
N PHE A 8 8.07 3.73 -13.79
CA PHE A 8 7.57 4.34 -12.56
C PHE A 8 8.47 5.48 -12.05
N ARG A 9 9.80 5.34 -12.18
CA ARG A 9 10.74 6.43 -11.87
C ARG A 9 10.61 7.60 -12.83
N MET A 10 10.62 7.35 -14.14
CA MET A 10 10.66 8.40 -15.16
C MET A 10 9.33 9.16 -15.28
N HIS A 11 8.21 8.46 -15.17
CA HIS A 11 6.90 9.07 -15.40
C HIS A 11 6.18 9.49 -14.11
N LEU A 12 6.50 8.87 -12.97
CA LEU A 12 5.75 9.06 -11.73
C LEU A 12 6.61 9.47 -10.54
N GLY A 13 7.92 9.63 -10.74
CA GLY A 13 8.85 10.02 -9.67
C GLY A 13 8.92 9.00 -8.53
N VAL A 14 8.57 7.73 -8.76
CA VAL A 14 8.56 6.70 -7.72
C VAL A 14 9.92 6.02 -7.68
N HIS A 15 10.70 6.29 -6.64
CA HIS A 15 12.08 5.82 -6.52
C HIS A 15 12.23 4.47 -5.78
N ARG A 16 11.21 4.05 -5.04
CA ARG A 16 11.16 2.80 -4.27
C ARG A 16 10.28 1.74 -4.92
N LEU A 17 10.35 0.51 -4.40
CA LEU A 17 9.43 -0.56 -4.79
C LEU A 17 8.00 -0.21 -4.33
N LEU A 18 7.04 -0.31 -5.23
CA LEU A 18 5.62 -0.20 -4.91
C LEU A 18 5.10 -1.52 -4.32
N LEU A 19 5.48 -1.78 -3.06
CA LEU A 19 4.99 -2.90 -2.27
C LEU A 19 4.49 -2.35 -0.94
N HIS A 20 3.19 -2.48 -0.66
CA HIS A 20 2.56 -1.96 0.56
C HIS A 20 1.87 -3.06 1.35
N ALA A 21 2.31 -3.28 2.58
CA ALA A 21 1.64 -4.16 3.53
C ALA A 21 0.50 -3.38 4.21
N ARG A 22 -0.71 -3.45 3.64
CA ARG A 22 -1.87 -2.68 4.11
C ARG A 22 -2.34 -3.07 5.51
N SER A 23 -2.30 -4.36 5.84
CA SER A 23 -2.74 -4.85 7.14
C SER A 23 -1.84 -5.96 7.65
N LEU A 24 -1.76 -6.04 8.98
CA LEU A 24 -1.10 -7.13 9.70
C LEU A 24 -2.00 -7.54 10.86
N GLN A 25 -2.23 -8.83 10.99
CA GLN A 25 -2.91 -9.41 12.15
C GLN A 25 -1.92 -10.26 12.93
N LEU A 26 -1.89 -10.09 14.23
CA LEU A 26 -1.07 -10.88 15.14
C LEU A 26 -1.76 -10.99 16.51
N GLN A 27 -1.33 -11.95 17.33
CA GLN A 27 -1.76 -11.98 18.73
C GLN A 27 -0.94 -10.98 19.55
N HIS A 28 -1.61 -10.18 20.38
CA HIS A 28 -0.93 -9.23 21.23
C HIS A 28 -0.09 -9.97 22.28
N PRO A 29 1.23 -9.71 22.39
CA PRO A 29 2.16 -10.56 23.13
C PRO A 29 1.93 -10.57 24.65
N GLN A 30 1.18 -9.60 25.18
CA GLN A 30 0.89 -9.50 26.62
C GLN A 30 -0.56 -9.82 26.99
N SER A 31 -1.52 -9.56 26.09
CA SER A 31 -2.95 -9.74 26.38
C SER A 31 -3.56 -10.93 25.66
N ASP A 32 -2.83 -11.55 24.71
CA ASP A 32 -3.28 -12.67 23.88
C ASP A 32 -4.56 -12.37 23.06
N THR A 33 -4.90 -11.09 22.93
CA THR A 33 -6.03 -10.62 22.13
C THR A 33 -5.60 -10.34 20.70
N PRO A 34 -6.45 -10.58 19.68
CA PRO A 34 -6.13 -10.23 18.30
C PRO A 34 -5.83 -8.74 18.14
N LEU A 35 -4.67 -8.42 17.60
CA LEU A 35 -4.26 -7.07 17.23
C LEU A 35 -4.30 -6.93 15.71
N HIS A 36 -5.03 -5.93 15.24
CA HIS A 36 -5.16 -5.60 13.83
C HIS A 36 -4.49 -4.25 13.58
N LEU A 37 -3.40 -4.26 12.82
CA LEU A 37 -2.68 -3.06 12.41
C LEU A 37 -3.03 -2.73 10.96
N GLN A 38 -3.26 -1.45 10.68
CA GLN A 38 -3.54 -0.94 9.34
C GLN A 38 -2.58 0.20 9.02
N ALA A 39 -2.07 0.21 7.79
CA ALA A 39 -1.17 1.23 7.30
C ALA A 39 -1.78 1.95 6.09
N ASP A 40 -1.79 3.28 6.14
CA ASP A 40 -2.29 4.10 5.04
C ASP A 40 -1.40 4.06 3.82
N LEU A 41 -2.05 4.15 2.64
CA LEU A 41 -1.33 4.27 1.39
C LEU A 41 -0.58 5.60 1.42
N ASP A 42 0.70 5.53 1.06
CA ASP A 42 1.52 6.72 0.95
C ASP A 42 1.23 7.51 -0.36
N GLN A 43 1.85 8.69 -0.45
CA GLN A 43 1.64 9.59 -1.58
C GLN A 43 2.08 9.02 -2.94
N ASP A 44 3.05 8.11 -2.97
CA ASP A 44 3.50 7.49 -4.22
C ASP A 44 2.43 6.52 -4.73
N TRP A 45 1.81 5.76 -3.84
CA TRP A 45 0.64 4.95 -4.17
C TRP A 45 -0.54 5.78 -4.62
N THR A 46 -0.85 6.89 -3.94
CA THR A 46 -1.92 7.80 -4.37
C THR A 46 -1.71 8.30 -5.80
N ARG A 47 -0.47 8.67 -6.16
CA ARG A 47 -0.13 9.14 -7.51
C ARG A 47 -0.35 8.06 -8.57
N VAL A 48 0.02 6.81 -8.26
CA VAL A 48 -0.17 5.68 -9.17
C VAL A 48 -1.66 5.41 -9.38
N LEU A 49 -2.46 5.41 -8.31
CA LEU A 49 -3.90 5.14 -8.40
C LEU A 49 -4.64 6.21 -9.19
N ALA A 50 -4.23 7.48 -9.07
CA ALA A 50 -4.80 8.58 -9.84
C ALA A 50 -4.67 8.40 -11.36
N LEU A 51 -3.64 7.70 -11.86
CA LEU A 51 -3.49 7.39 -13.30
C LEU A 51 -4.58 6.46 -13.83
N PHE A 52 -5.13 5.64 -12.95
CA PHE A 52 -6.18 4.70 -13.26
C PHE A 52 -7.56 5.22 -12.84
N GLU A 53 -7.64 6.49 -12.42
CA GLU A 53 -8.86 7.12 -11.91
C GLU A 53 -9.45 6.35 -10.70
N LEU A 54 -8.58 5.69 -9.93
CA LEU A 54 -8.97 4.89 -8.77
C LEU A 54 -8.87 5.73 -7.50
N ASP A 55 -9.95 5.71 -6.72
CA ASP A 55 -9.95 6.26 -5.36
C ASP A 55 -9.13 5.34 -4.43
N PRO A 56 -8.12 5.88 -3.71
CA PRO A 56 -7.38 5.12 -2.68
C PRO A 56 -8.25 4.38 -1.68
N ALA A 57 -9.46 4.89 -1.39
CA ALA A 57 -10.42 4.26 -0.48
C ALA A 57 -10.90 2.88 -1.00
N VAL A 58 -10.83 2.61 -2.31
CA VAL A 58 -11.23 1.32 -2.90
C VAL A 58 -10.36 0.16 -2.40
N LEU A 59 -9.08 0.43 -2.10
CA LEU A 59 -8.14 -0.54 -1.53
C LEU A 59 -8.27 -0.67 0.00
N GLY A 60 -9.10 0.16 0.63
CA GLY A 60 -9.34 0.16 2.08
C GLY A 60 -10.41 -0.82 2.58
N ARG A 61 -11.11 -1.54 1.70
CA ARG A 61 -12.14 -2.51 2.10
C ARG A 61 -11.51 -3.81 2.59
N THR A 62 -11.24 -3.90 3.88
CA THR A 62 -10.92 -5.18 4.54
C THR A 62 -12.17 -6.05 4.57
N LYS A 63 -12.09 -7.27 4.02
CA LYS A 63 -13.00 -8.36 4.42
C LYS A 63 -12.76 -8.56 5.93
N GLY A 64 -13.80 -8.31 6.72
CA GLY A 64 -13.90 -8.78 8.10
C GLY A 64 -13.96 -10.29 8.14
#